data_AF-A0A7W4VYZ0-F1
#
_entry.id   AF-A0A7W4VYZ0-F1
#
_cell.length_a   1.000
_cell.length_b   1.000
_cell.length_c   1.000
_cell.angle_alpha   90.00
_cell.angle_beta   90.00
_cell.angle_gamma   90.00
#
_symmetry.space_group_name_H-M   'P 1'
#
loop_
_entity.id
_entity.type
_entity.pdbx_description
1 polymer ?
#
loop_
_entity_poly.entity_id
_entity_poly.type
_entity_poly.pdbx_seq_one_letter_code
_entity_poly.pdbx_strand_id
1 'polypeptide(L)'
;MAMTAAREVGLSLPAIAEHFNKDHGSVVHAVRRTAERPRLAAAAARVSEHVNVRYAARIPRPEATVVPLHPDPPASMFEPDGPVEHAVVAAAEAFGTTPEDLLGADRSRAAADGRAVAMTAACIQGHSLPAIARHFDRDHTTVLQATRRIEKSPALNGLAAKIAAGLPEEIPDPAPASTFEPDGPVEHAVVAAAEAFGTTPEVLLGADRTRTASDARAVAMTAARIQGHSLPAIARHFDRDHTTVLHATRRIEKTPPLRDLAATIAADLPEQPSSSIGAGDVVEHVPERGHRSLGVREQERAIPGAGERDQLRVAR
;
A
#
# COMPACT_ATOMS: atom_id res chain seq x y z
N MET A 1 -16.06 -31.35 6.70
CA MET A 1 -16.14 -32.81 6.44
C MET A 1 -14.91 -33.29 5.70
N ALA A 2 -14.98 -33.76 4.44
CA ALA A 2 -13.82 -34.34 3.75
C ALA A 2 -12.60 -33.38 3.66
N MET A 3 -12.82 -32.11 3.31
CA MET A 3 -11.78 -31.06 3.33
C MET A 3 -11.22 -30.79 4.74
N THR A 4 -12.01 -31.04 5.79
CA THR A 4 -11.57 -30.89 7.19
C THR A 4 -10.70 -32.06 7.59
N ALA A 5 -11.11 -33.29 7.26
CA ALA A 5 -10.32 -34.49 7.48
C ALA A 5 -8.98 -34.44 6.71
N ALA A 6 -8.98 -33.99 5.46
CA ALA A 6 -7.77 -33.75 4.69
C ALA A 6 -6.83 -32.73 5.38
N ARG A 7 -7.39 -31.67 5.99
CA ARG A 7 -6.63 -30.67 6.74
C ARG A 7 -6.07 -31.22 8.06
N GLU A 8 -6.82 -32.06 8.77
CA GLU A 8 -6.39 -32.76 9.99
C GLU A 8 -5.26 -33.77 9.71
N VAL A 9 -5.23 -34.37 8.52
CA VAL A 9 -4.13 -35.25 8.05
C VAL A 9 -2.93 -34.44 7.52
N GLY A 10 -2.96 -33.10 7.60
CA GLY A 10 -1.82 -32.22 7.33
C GLY A 10 -1.75 -31.61 5.94
N LEU A 11 -2.74 -31.83 5.05
CA LEU A 11 -2.71 -31.27 3.70
C LEU A 11 -2.83 -29.73 3.70
N SER A 12 -2.11 -29.08 2.77
CA SER A 12 -2.14 -27.63 2.59
C SER A 12 -3.50 -27.16 2.03
N LEU A 13 -3.90 -25.93 2.34
CA LEU A 13 -5.14 -25.37 1.80
C LEU A 13 -5.16 -25.33 0.25
N PRO A 14 -4.05 -25.00 -0.45
CA PRO A 14 -3.97 -25.12 -1.90
C PRO A 14 -4.11 -26.56 -2.42
N ALA A 15 -3.45 -27.54 -1.79
CA ALA A 15 -3.55 -28.94 -2.23
C ALA A 15 -4.97 -29.50 -2.07
N ILE A 16 -5.68 -29.10 -0.99
CA ILE A 16 -7.10 -29.46 -0.79
C ILE A 16 -7.98 -28.72 -1.81
N ALA A 17 -7.68 -27.46 -2.12
CA ALA A 17 -8.42 -26.66 -3.10
C ALA A 17 -8.36 -27.31 -4.49
N GLU A 18 -7.16 -27.69 -4.93
CA GLU A 18 -6.87 -28.42 -6.16
C GLU A 18 -7.59 -29.78 -6.22
N HIS A 19 -7.43 -30.64 -5.19
CA HIS A 19 -8.03 -31.98 -5.18
C HIS A 19 -9.57 -32.00 -5.21
N PHE A 20 -10.21 -30.94 -4.72
CA PHE A 20 -11.67 -30.79 -4.74
C PHE A 20 -12.18 -29.88 -5.87
N ASN A 21 -11.29 -29.39 -6.74
CA ASN A 21 -11.55 -28.41 -7.81
C ASN A 21 -12.36 -27.20 -7.31
N LYS A 22 -11.85 -26.50 -6.28
CA LYS A 22 -12.45 -25.28 -5.70
C LYS A 22 -11.38 -24.27 -5.31
N ASP A 23 -11.78 -23.03 -5.05
CA ASP A 23 -10.90 -22.02 -4.49
C ASP A 23 -10.49 -22.31 -3.05
N HIS A 24 -9.28 -21.87 -2.67
CA HIS A 24 -8.77 -21.94 -1.30
C HIS A 24 -9.72 -21.28 -0.27
N GLY A 25 -10.41 -20.19 -0.64
CA GLY A 25 -11.43 -19.55 0.19
C GLY A 25 -12.65 -20.46 0.47
N SER A 26 -13.05 -21.29 -0.49
CA SER A 26 -14.10 -22.30 -0.29
C SER A 26 -13.67 -23.38 0.70
N VAL A 27 -12.39 -23.77 0.69
CA VAL A 27 -11.82 -24.72 1.66
C VAL A 27 -11.81 -24.11 3.07
N VAL A 28 -11.34 -22.87 3.23
CA VAL A 28 -11.35 -22.15 4.51
C VAL A 28 -12.77 -22.05 5.07
N HIS A 29 -13.76 -21.68 4.25
CA HIS A 29 -15.15 -21.61 4.68
C HIS A 29 -15.69 -23.01 5.06
N ALA A 30 -15.34 -24.07 4.33
CA ALA A 30 -15.77 -25.44 4.63
C ALA A 30 -15.17 -25.98 5.95
N VAL A 31 -13.91 -25.66 6.24
CA VAL A 31 -13.24 -26.00 7.51
C VAL A 31 -13.90 -25.25 8.67
N ARG A 32 -14.04 -23.92 8.57
CA ARG A 32 -14.68 -23.07 9.58
C ARG A 32 -16.12 -23.52 9.90
N ARG A 33 -16.95 -23.75 8.86
CA ARG A 33 -18.33 -24.25 9.01
C ARG A 33 -18.41 -25.64 9.66
N THR A 34 -17.35 -26.44 9.56
CA THR A 34 -17.27 -27.76 10.21
C THR A 34 -16.92 -27.62 11.69
N ALA A 35 -16.00 -26.70 12.04
CA ALA A 35 -15.63 -26.40 13.43
C ALA A 35 -16.80 -25.78 14.23
N GLU A 36 -17.58 -24.89 13.61
CA GLU A 36 -18.78 -24.26 14.20
C GLU A 36 -19.94 -25.23 14.47
N ARG A 37 -19.83 -26.52 14.11
CA ARG A 37 -20.92 -27.52 14.23
C ARG A 37 -20.40 -28.83 14.86
N PRO A 38 -20.61 -29.09 16.16
CA PRO A 38 -20.04 -30.25 16.87
C PRO A 38 -20.32 -31.61 16.23
N ARG A 39 -21.53 -31.83 15.68
CA ARG A 39 -21.88 -33.08 14.97
C ARG A 39 -21.06 -33.29 13.68
N LEU A 40 -20.66 -32.20 13.02
CA LEU A 40 -19.83 -32.24 11.82
C LEU A 40 -18.35 -32.41 12.19
N ALA A 41 -17.85 -31.75 13.23
CA ALA A 41 -16.50 -32.00 13.76
C ALA A 41 -16.31 -33.47 14.16
N ALA A 42 -17.23 -34.04 14.95
CA ALA A 42 -17.18 -35.45 15.36
C ALA A 42 -17.32 -36.44 14.19
N ALA A 43 -17.98 -36.07 13.10
CA ALA A 43 -18.03 -36.88 11.90
C ALA A 43 -16.79 -36.69 10.99
N ALA A 44 -16.07 -35.57 11.08
CA ALA A 44 -14.80 -35.36 10.37
C ALA A 44 -13.69 -36.18 11.02
N ALA A 45 -13.54 -36.10 12.35
CA ALA A 45 -12.56 -36.89 13.11
C ALA A 45 -12.69 -38.40 12.85
N ARG A 46 -13.92 -38.94 12.82
CA ARG A 46 -14.15 -40.36 12.49
C ARG A 46 -13.76 -40.74 11.05
N VAL A 47 -13.83 -39.81 10.10
CA VAL A 47 -13.35 -40.02 8.73
C VAL A 47 -11.82 -39.97 8.69
N SER A 48 -11.20 -39.00 9.38
CA SER A 48 -9.74 -38.90 9.54
C SER A 48 -9.16 -40.17 10.16
N GLU A 49 -9.78 -40.67 11.23
CA GLU A 49 -9.40 -41.90 11.92
C GLU A 49 -9.58 -43.14 11.02
N HIS A 50 -10.73 -43.28 10.32
CA HIS A 50 -10.92 -44.39 9.38
C HIS A 50 -9.90 -44.40 8.23
N VAL A 51 -9.57 -43.22 7.69
CA VAL A 51 -8.54 -43.08 6.64
C VAL A 51 -7.17 -43.44 7.19
N ASN A 52 -6.79 -42.92 8.38
CA ASN A 52 -5.51 -43.25 9.01
C ASN A 52 -5.39 -44.76 9.29
N VAL A 53 -6.40 -45.40 9.89
CA VAL A 53 -6.41 -46.85 10.13
C VAL A 53 -6.27 -47.65 8.83
N ARG A 54 -6.94 -47.23 7.75
CA ARG A 54 -6.98 -47.96 6.48
C ARG A 54 -5.72 -47.80 5.62
N TYR A 55 -5.06 -46.65 5.68
CA TYR A 55 -3.96 -46.29 4.78
C TYR A 55 -2.60 -46.13 5.48
N ALA A 56 -2.53 -45.65 6.74
CA ALA A 56 -1.25 -45.51 7.44
C ALA A 56 -0.65 -46.87 7.87
N ALA A 57 -1.48 -47.89 8.11
CA ALA A 57 -1.04 -49.23 8.46
C ALA A 57 -0.34 -50.00 7.31
N ARG A 58 -0.33 -49.46 6.08
CA ARG A 58 0.29 -50.07 4.89
C ARG A 58 1.66 -49.48 4.51
N ILE A 59 2.12 -48.45 5.23
CA ILE A 59 3.41 -47.82 4.98
C ILE A 59 4.35 -48.24 6.12
N PRO A 60 5.39 -49.06 5.88
CA PRO A 60 6.43 -49.27 6.87
C PRO A 60 7.06 -47.93 7.19
N ARG A 61 6.90 -47.43 8.41
CA ARG A 61 7.65 -46.27 8.87
C ARG A 61 9.09 -46.72 9.04
N PRO A 62 10.08 -46.14 8.31
CA PRO A 62 11.45 -46.27 8.75
C PRO A 62 11.53 -45.70 10.17
N GLU A 63 12.36 -46.32 11.02
CA GLU A 63 12.58 -45.84 12.37
C GLU A 63 12.97 -44.36 12.32
N ALA A 64 12.37 -43.55 13.19
CA ALA A 64 12.49 -42.11 13.13
C ALA A 64 13.88 -41.65 13.59
N THR A 65 14.88 -41.83 12.73
CA THR A 65 16.03 -40.93 12.69
C THR A 65 15.45 -39.54 12.50
N VAL A 66 15.53 -38.71 13.54
CA VAL A 66 15.08 -37.31 13.50
C VAL A 66 16.09 -36.55 12.65
N VAL A 67 15.97 -36.69 11.33
CA VAL A 67 16.63 -35.83 10.36
C VAL A 67 15.82 -34.54 10.33
N PRO A 68 16.41 -33.37 10.63
CA PRO A 68 15.74 -32.09 10.46
C PRO A 68 15.28 -31.95 9.00
N LEU A 69 13.97 -31.95 8.77
CA LEU A 69 13.37 -31.77 7.44
C LEU A 69 13.42 -30.32 6.96
N HIS A 70 13.93 -29.42 7.78
CA HIS A 70 14.61 -28.23 7.34
C HIS A 70 16.07 -28.41 7.75
N PRO A 71 17.07 -28.29 6.86
CA PRO A 71 18.36 -27.80 7.34
C PRO A 71 18.10 -26.50 8.10
N ASP A 72 18.87 -26.23 9.15
CA ASP A 72 18.90 -24.88 9.71
C ASP A 72 19.06 -23.90 8.52
N PRO A 73 18.23 -22.84 8.41
CA PRO A 73 18.41 -21.89 7.32
C PRO A 73 19.87 -21.46 7.32
N PRO A 74 20.56 -21.46 6.17
CA PRO A 74 21.97 -21.10 6.13
C PRO A 74 22.11 -19.78 6.88
N ALA A 75 23.01 -19.74 7.87
CA ALA A 75 23.20 -18.57 8.71
C ALA A 75 23.26 -17.35 7.79
N SER A 76 22.30 -16.43 7.93
CA SER A 76 22.09 -15.38 6.95
C SER A 76 23.39 -14.63 6.79
N MET A 77 23.88 -14.57 5.55
CA MET A 77 25.12 -13.86 5.19
C MET A 77 24.92 -12.33 5.21
N PHE A 78 23.76 -11.87 5.70
CA PHE A 78 23.42 -10.48 5.91
C PHE A 78 24.16 -9.94 7.13
N GLU A 79 25.42 -9.56 6.92
CA GLU A 79 26.19 -8.75 7.87
C GLU A 79 25.54 -7.34 7.91
N PRO A 80 25.06 -6.88 9.07
CA PRO A 80 24.32 -5.62 9.14
C PRO A 80 25.30 -4.44 9.22
N ASP A 81 25.65 -3.87 8.06
CA ASP A 81 26.59 -2.75 7.92
C ASP A 81 26.07 -1.41 8.50
N GLY A 82 24.78 -1.30 8.82
CA GLY A 82 24.16 -0.06 9.30
C GLY A 82 22.97 -0.25 10.25
N PRO A 83 22.42 0.84 10.82
CA PRO A 83 21.36 0.77 11.82
C PRO A 83 19.99 0.31 11.27
N VAL A 84 19.73 0.53 9.97
CA VAL A 84 18.48 0.03 9.33
C VAL A 84 18.57 -1.48 9.13
N GLU A 85 19.75 -1.97 8.74
CA GLU A 85 20.10 -3.38 8.59
C GLU A 85 19.92 -4.12 9.93
N HIS A 86 20.43 -3.55 11.03
CA HIS A 86 20.21 -4.07 12.39
C HIS A 86 18.72 -4.14 12.75
N ALA A 87 17.91 -3.16 12.32
CA ALA A 87 16.45 -3.17 12.52
C ALA A 87 15.76 -4.27 11.69
N VAL A 88 16.25 -4.55 10.48
CA VAL A 88 15.79 -5.65 9.63
C VAL A 88 16.10 -7.00 10.28
N VAL A 89 17.33 -7.22 10.76
CA VAL A 89 17.71 -8.47 11.45
C VAL A 89 16.85 -8.71 12.69
N ALA A 90 16.76 -7.72 13.59
CA ALA A 90 15.99 -7.84 14.83
C ALA A 90 14.48 -8.04 14.58
N ALA A 91 13.94 -7.46 13.50
CA ALA A 91 12.56 -7.72 13.09
C ALA A 91 12.41 -9.14 12.47
N ALA A 92 13.35 -9.59 11.65
CA ALA A 92 13.31 -10.92 11.04
C ALA A 92 13.27 -12.02 12.12
N GLU A 93 14.14 -11.92 13.13
CA GLU A 93 14.13 -12.80 14.31
C GLU A 93 12.78 -12.77 15.05
N ALA A 94 12.23 -11.58 15.31
CA ALA A 94 10.98 -11.43 16.05
C ALA A 94 9.75 -12.02 15.34
N PHE A 95 9.80 -12.19 14.02
CA PHE A 95 8.73 -12.79 13.20
C PHE A 95 9.02 -14.21 12.72
N GLY A 96 10.21 -14.75 12.99
CA GLY A 96 10.63 -16.09 12.53
C GLY A 96 10.82 -16.16 11.01
N THR A 97 11.30 -15.07 10.41
CA THR A 97 11.60 -14.93 8.97
C THR A 97 13.08 -14.61 8.78
N THR A 98 13.56 -14.55 7.53
CA THR A 98 14.93 -14.10 7.23
C THR A 98 14.97 -12.60 6.87
N PRO A 99 16.12 -11.89 7.03
CA PRO A 99 16.31 -10.54 6.50
C PRO A 99 15.99 -10.44 5.00
N GLU A 100 16.34 -11.47 4.24
CA GLU A 100 16.12 -11.58 2.80
C GLU A 100 14.62 -11.69 2.45
N ASP A 101 13.80 -12.36 3.29
CA ASP A 101 12.34 -12.36 3.16
C ASP A 101 11.73 -10.96 3.42
N LEU A 102 12.33 -10.19 4.35
CA LEU A 102 11.89 -8.83 4.64
C LEU A 102 12.23 -7.90 3.48
N LEU A 103 13.48 -7.87 3.00
CA LEU A 103 13.87 -6.99 1.88
C LEU A 103 13.23 -7.42 0.55
N GLY A 104 13.01 -8.72 0.39
CA GLY A 104 12.55 -9.33 -0.85
C GLY A 104 11.07 -9.15 -1.19
N ALA A 105 10.58 -10.06 -2.03
CA ALA A 105 9.23 -10.01 -2.59
C ALA A 105 8.17 -10.70 -1.72
N ASP A 106 8.53 -11.35 -0.61
CA ASP A 106 7.56 -12.13 0.18
C ASP A 106 6.39 -11.26 0.65
N ARG A 107 5.18 -11.82 0.52
CA ARG A 107 3.90 -11.22 0.89
C ARG A 107 3.21 -11.97 2.03
N SER A 108 3.90 -12.90 2.69
CA SER A 108 3.43 -13.49 3.95
C SER A 108 3.12 -12.40 4.97
N ARG A 109 2.19 -12.67 5.91
CA ARG A 109 1.88 -11.69 6.96
C ARG A 109 3.06 -11.46 7.89
N ALA A 110 3.86 -12.49 8.16
CA ALA A 110 5.08 -12.39 8.97
C ALA A 110 6.08 -11.41 8.32
N ALA A 111 6.43 -11.60 7.05
CA ALA A 111 7.34 -10.69 6.36
C ALA A 111 6.77 -9.27 6.16
N ALA A 112 5.45 -9.14 5.97
CA ALA A 112 4.80 -7.83 5.83
C ALA A 112 4.70 -7.04 7.14
N ASP A 113 4.42 -7.71 8.27
CA ASP A 113 4.41 -7.09 9.60
C ASP A 113 5.84 -6.85 10.10
N GLY A 114 6.78 -7.77 9.84
CA GLY A 114 8.21 -7.63 10.13
C GLY A 114 8.87 -6.44 9.41
N ARG A 115 8.65 -6.30 8.10
CA ARG A 115 9.07 -5.10 7.34
C ARG A 115 8.55 -3.81 7.98
N ALA A 116 7.26 -3.79 8.33
CA ALA A 116 6.64 -2.58 8.86
C ALA A 116 7.20 -2.22 10.26
N VAL A 117 7.53 -3.23 11.07
CA VAL A 117 8.21 -3.07 12.36
C VAL A 117 9.64 -2.54 12.17
N ALA A 118 10.44 -3.13 11.26
CA ALA A 118 11.80 -2.66 10.97
C ALA A 118 11.82 -1.20 10.47
N MET A 119 10.98 -0.88 9.49
CA MET A 119 10.77 0.48 8.99
C MET A 119 10.42 1.46 10.11
N THR A 120 9.53 1.07 11.02
CA THR A 120 9.10 1.95 12.14
C THR A 120 10.20 2.09 13.20
N ALA A 121 10.96 1.03 13.48
CA ALA A 121 12.08 1.09 14.41
C ALA A 121 13.19 2.05 13.92
N ALA A 122 13.51 2.02 12.63
CA ALA A 122 14.43 2.97 12.01
C ALA A 122 13.90 4.42 12.05
N CYS A 123 12.59 4.65 11.84
CA CYS A 123 11.98 5.96 12.04
C CYS A 123 12.09 6.47 13.49
N ILE A 124 11.98 5.58 14.49
CA ILE A 124 12.11 5.93 15.91
C ILE A 124 13.54 6.34 16.26
N GLN A 125 14.55 5.75 15.61
CA GLN A 125 15.96 6.19 15.71
C GLN A 125 16.27 7.49 14.92
N GLY A 126 15.28 8.08 14.24
CA GLY A 126 15.42 9.36 13.55
C GLY A 126 15.94 9.29 12.11
N HIS A 127 16.05 8.10 11.51
CA HIS A 127 16.38 7.98 10.09
C HIS A 127 15.26 8.55 9.21
N SER A 128 15.62 9.20 8.11
CA SER A 128 14.66 9.80 7.18
C SER A 128 13.88 8.73 6.39
N LEU A 129 12.62 9.04 6.06
CA LEU A 129 11.78 8.11 5.30
C LEU A 129 12.40 7.68 3.95
N PRO A 130 13.08 8.55 3.17
CA PRO A 130 13.77 8.14 1.94
C PRO A 130 14.95 7.19 2.19
N ALA A 131 15.80 7.49 3.19
CA ALA A 131 16.96 6.64 3.51
C ALA A 131 16.53 5.21 3.91
N ILE A 132 15.48 5.09 4.73
CA ILE A 132 14.88 3.80 5.07
C ILE A 132 14.33 3.13 3.80
N ALA A 133 13.58 3.84 2.96
CA ALA A 133 12.92 3.26 1.80
C ALA A 133 13.89 2.69 0.76
N ARG A 134 15.02 3.40 0.55
CA ARG A 134 16.15 2.99 -0.28
C ARG A 134 16.72 1.64 0.16
N HIS A 135 16.87 1.43 1.47
CA HIS A 135 17.33 0.14 2.03
C HIS A 135 16.35 -1.02 1.70
N PHE A 136 15.05 -0.77 1.60
CA PHE A 136 14.03 -1.79 1.27
C PHE A 136 13.73 -1.94 -0.23
N ASP A 137 14.39 -1.19 -1.12
CA ASP A 137 14.03 -1.05 -2.55
C ASP A 137 12.55 -0.65 -2.74
N ARG A 138 12.14 0.46 -2.08
CA ARG A 138 10.78 1.00 -2.07
C ARG A 138 10.75 2.52 -2.15
N ASP A 139 9.58 3.05 -2.50
CA ASP A 139 9.24 4.46 -2.27
C ASP A 139 9.08 4.76 -0.77
N HIS A 140 9.47 5.95 -0.31
CA HIS A 140 9.26 6.47 1.05
C HIS A 140 7.78 6.44 1.51
N THR A 141 6.84 6.46 0.56
CA THR A 141 5.40 6.25 0.84
C THR A 141 5.12 4.90 1.51
N THR A 142 5.91 3.87 1.21
CA THR A 142 5.81 2.53 1.81
C THR A 142 6.19 2.56 3.29
N VAL A 143 7.26 3.28 3.64
CA VAL A 143 7.71 3.48 5.03
C VAL A 143 6.64 4.25 5.81
N LEU A 144 6.04 5.27 5.18
CA LEU A 144 4.96 6.06 5.75
C LEU A 144 3.66 5.25 5.94
N GLN A 145 3.34 4.33 5.02
CA GLN A 145 2.24 3.37 5.23
C GLN A 145 2.54 2.35 6.32
N ALA A 146 3.79 1.93 6.46
CA ALA A 146 4.22 1.04 7.55
C ALA A 146 4.03 1.72 8.91
N THR A 147 4.54 2.93 9.13
CA THR A 147 4.37 3.64 10.41
C THR A 147 2.90 3.84 10.75
N ARG A 148 2.09 4.38 9.83
CA ARG A 148 0.62 4.55 10.02
C ARG A 148 -0.15 3.24 10.23
N ARG A 149 0.40 2.09 9.81
CA ARG A 149 -0.17 0.74 10.09
C ARG A 149 0.23 0.26 11.48
N ILE A 150 1.47 0.50 11.90
CA ILE A 150 2.02 0.12 13.20
C ILE A 150 1.40 0.94 14.33
N GLU A 151 1.18 2.25 14.13
CA GLU A 151 0.45 3.14 15.06
C GLU A 151 -0.93 2.57 15.48
N LYS A 152 -1.61 1.86 14.57
CA LYS A 152 -2.93 1.26 14.82
C LYS A 152 -2.87 -0.05 15.61
N SER A 153 -1.67 -0.58 15.88
CA SER A 153 -1.45 -1.87 16.53
C SER A 153 -0.47 -1.71 17.70
N PRO A 154 -0.97 -1.49 18.94
CA PRO A 154 -0.12 -1.24 20.11
C PRO A 154 0.94 -2.32 20.37
N ALA A 155 0.64 -3.59 20.06
CA ALA A 155 1.59 -4.70 20.20
C ALA A 155 2.77 -4.59 19.21
N LEU A 156 2.51 -4.21 17.96
CA LEU A 156 3.55 -4.02 16.95
C LEU A 156 4.34 -2.73 17.19
N ASN A 157 3.67 -1.67 17.67
CA ASN A 157 4.32 -0.42 18.05
C ASN A 157 5.29 -0.62 19.24
N GLY A 158 4.86 -1.38 20.26
CA GLY A 158 5.72 -1.76 21.38
C GLY A 158 6.92 -2.61 20.95
N LEU A 159 6.75 -3.50 19.95
CA LEU A 159 7.86 -4.27 19.38
C LEU A 159 8.83 -3.37 18.59
N ALA A 160 8.33 -2.45 17.76
CA ALA A 160 9.16 -1.50 17.03
C ALA A 160 9.97 -0.59 17.97
N ALA A 161 9.35 -0.09 19.04
CA ALA A 161 10.04 0.69 20.08
C ALA A 161 11.09 -0.14 20.84
N LYS A 162 10.81 -1.43 21.13
CA LYS A 162 11.79 -2.33 21.76
C LYS A 162 12.98 -2.61 20.84
N ILE A 163 12.74 -2.83 19.55
CA ILE A 163 13.81 -3.03 18.56
C ILE A 163 14.63 -1.75 18.44
N ALA A 164 14.00 -0.59 18.28
CA ALA A 164 14.68 0.70 18.20
C ALA A 164 15.63 0.92 19.39
N ALA A 165 15.16 0.69 20.62
CA ALA A 165 15.96 0.82 21.84
C ALA A 165 17.11 -0.20 21.98
N GLY A 166 17.19 -1.21 21.12
CA GLY A 166 18.27 -2.19 21.05
C GLY A 166 19.23 -2.00 19.88
N LEU A 167 18.99 -1.01 19.00
CA LEU A 167 19.92 -0.67 17.92
C LEU A 167 21.15 0.04 18.48
N PRO A 168 22.34 -0.13 17.88
CA PRO A 168 23.53 0.61 18.30
C PRO A 168 23.29 2.12 18.17
N GLU A 169 23.56 2.87 19.24
CA GLU A 169 23.54 4.33 19.20
C GLU A 169 24.70 4.83 18.33
N GLU A 170 24.43 5.10 17.05
CA GLU A 170 25.28 6.02 16.30
C GLU A 170 25.13 7.42 16.88
N ILE A 171 26.26 8.15 16.94
CA ILE A 171 26.27 9.55 17.32
C ILE A 171 25.34 10.29 16.36
N PRO A 172 24.34 11.05 16.84
CA PRO A 172 23.44 11.75 15.94
C PRO A 172 24.26 12.75 15.12
N ASP A 173 24.31 12.50 13.81
CA ASP A 173 24.89 13.43 12.85
C ASP A 173 24.21 14.79 13.07
N PRO A 174 24.95 15.87 13.36
CA PRO A 174 24.37 17.09 13.93
C PRO A 174 23.37 17.70 12.95
N ALA A 175 22.09 17.58 13.31
CA ALA A 175 20.93 17.78 12.44
C ALA A 175 21.15 18.81 11.32
N PRO A 176 21.38 18.37 10.07
CA PRO A 176 21.28 19.24 8.92
C PRO A 176 19.82 19.67 8.73
N ALA A 177 19.62 20.82 8.10
CA ALA A 177 18.29 21.19 7.64
C ALA A 177 17.77 20.11 6.66
N SER A 178 16.64 19.48 7.01
CA SER A 178 15.86 18.53 6.21
C SER A 178 16.66 17.72 5.18
N THR A 179 17.37 16.67 5.62
CA THR A 179 18.03 15.68 4.74
C THR A 179 17.03 14.74 4.05
N PHE A 180 15.91 15.29 3.57
CA PHE A 180 15.00 14.62 2.65
C PHE A 180 15.62 14.75 1.25
N GLU A 181 16.56 13.88 0.93
CA GLU A 181 17.05 13.75 -0.45
C GLU A 181 15.85 13.40 -1.35
N PRO A 182 15.52 14.25 -2.32
CA PRO A 182 14.36 14.02 -3.17
C PRO A 182 14.68 12.98 -4.24
N ASP A 183 14.36 11.72 -3.95
CA ASP A 183 14.54 10.58 -4.88
C ASP A 183 13.64 10.67 -6.16
N GLY A 184 12.84 11.74 -6.33
CA GLY A 184 11.98 11.94 -7.48
C GLY A 184 11.41 13.36 -7.64
N PRO A 185 10.80 13.69 -8.79
CA PRO A 185 10.35 15.04 -9.12
C PRO A 185 9.14 15.53 -8.29
N VAL A 186 8.36 14.63 -7.68
CA VAL A 186 7.28 15.02 -6.75
C VAL A 186 7.85 15.30 -5.36
N GLU A 187 8.86 14.53 -4.96
CA GLU A 187 9.66 14.65 -3.76
C GLU A 187 10.34 16.02 -3.73
N HIS A 188 10.99 16.44 -4.83
CA HIS A 188 11.56 17.79 -4.98
C HIS A 188 10.51 18.90 -4.76
N ALA A 189 9.29 18.72 -5.30
CA ALA A 189 8.21 19.68 -5.15
C ALA A 189 7.69 19.78 -3.69
N VAL A 190 7.80 18.70 -2.91
CA VAL A 190 7.48 18.69 -1.48
C VAL A 190 8.55 19.41 -0.66
N VAL A 191 9.85 19.19 -0.93
CA VAL A 191 10.94 19.89 -0.24
C VAL A 191 10.85 21.39 -0.43
N ALA A 192 10.81 21.86 -1.69
CA ALA A 192 10.77 23.29 -2.00
C ALA A 192 9.50 23.97 -1.42
N ALA A 193 8.37 23.27 -1.37
CA ALA A 193 7.15 23.78 -0.74
C ALA A 193 7.21 23.74 0.80
N ALA A 194 7.93 22.81 1.42
CA ALA A 194 8.14 22.79 2.86
C ALA A 194 9.03 23.97 3.28
N GLU A 195 10.14 24.20 2.58
CA GLU A 195 11.06 25.33 2.77
C GLU A 195 10.35 26.68 2.62
N ALA A 196 9.61 26.88 1.52
CA ALA A 196 8.88 28.12 1.25
C ALA A 196 7.81 28.47 2.30
N PHE A 197 7.38 27.50 3.11
CA PHE A 197 6.41 27.69 4.19
C PHE A 197 7.02 27.56 5.60
N GLY A 198 8.34 27.39 5.73
CA GLY A 198 9.03 27.24 7.02
C GLY A 198 8.58 26.00 7.80
N THR A 199 8.34 24.89 7.09
CA THR A 199 7.87 23.62 7.65
C THR A 199 8.70 22.45 7.09
N THR A 200 8.34 21.20 7.38
CA THR A 200 9.12 20.02 6.95
C THR A 200 8.33 19.12 6.00
N PRO A 201 8.99 18.34 5.12
CA PRO A 201 8.34 17.37 4.23
C PRO A 201 7.40 16.41 4.96
N GLU A 202 7.76 15.97 6.17
CA GLU A 202 6.97 15.06 7.00
C GLU A 202 5.63 15.67 7.41
N VAL A 203 5.57 16.99 7.63
CA VAL A 203 4.31 17.71 7.92
C VAL A 203 3.43 17.74 6.67
N LEU A 204 4.01 17.92 5.47
CA LEU A 204 3.31 17.89 4.18
C LEU A 204 2.80 16.48 3.84
N LEU A 205 3.55 15.41 4.12
CA LEU A 205 3.13 14.02 3.90
C LEU A 205 2.26 13.46 5.06
N GLY A 206 2.28 14.14 6.21
CA GLY A 206 1.57 13.75 7.42
C GLY A 206 0.08 14.04 7.42
N ALA A 207 -0.52 13.83 8.60
CA ALA A 207 -1.94 14.03 8.85
C ALA A 207 -2.32 15.50 9.17
N ASP A 208 -1.34 16.41 9.30
CA ASP A 208 -1.60 17.78 9.74
C ASP A 208 -2.57 18.54 8.81
N ARG A 209 -3.50 19.24 9.46
CA ARG A 209 -4.61 20.00 8.89
C ARG A 209 -4.54 21.49 9.24
N THR A 210 -3.43 21.97 9.83
CA THR A 210 -3.19 23.43 9.89
C THR A 210 -3.33 24.06 8.51
N ARG A 211 -3.73 25.33 8.48
CA ARG A 211 -3.88 26.05 7.21
C ARG A 211 -2.53 26.12 6.47
N THR A 212 -1.45 26.40 7.18
CA THR A 212 -0.08 26.44 6.64
C THR A 212 0.32 25.12 5.98
N ALA A 213 0.19 23.98 6.67
CA ALA A 213 0.50 22.67 6.09
C ALA A 213 -0.43 22.32 4.91
N SER A 214 -1.69 22.74 4.95
CA SER A 214 -2.65 22.51 3.87
C SER A 214 -2.39 23.36 2.63
N ASP A 215 -1.89 24.59 2.82
CA ASP A 215 -1.51 25.52 1.75
C ASP A 215 -0.17 25.08 1.12
N ALA A 216 0.84 24.74 1.92
CA ALA A 216 2.11 24.16 1.46
C ALA A 216 1.92 22.88 0.64
N ARG A 217 1.12 21.93 1.17
CA ARG A 217 0.75 20.69 0.48
C ARG A 217 0.04 20.94 -0.86
N ALA A 218 -0.84 21.94 -0.92
CA ALA A 218 -1.54 22.28 -2.16
C ALA A 218 -0.63 22.96 -3.19
N VAL A 219 0.35 23.76 -2.76
CA VAL A 219 1.42 24.31 -3.59
C VAL A 219 2.27 23.19 -4.18
N ALA A 220 2.79 22.27 -3.36
CA ALA A 220 3.56 21.11 -3.81
C ALA A 220 2.82 20.24 -4.84
N MET A 221 1.56 19.90 -4.54
CA MET A 221 0.67 19.17 -5.47
C MET A 221 0.47 19.90 -6.81
N THR A 222 0.45 21.24 -6.80
CA THR A 222 0.25 22.04 -8.01
C THR A 222 1.55 22.19 -8.79
N ALA A 223 2.69 22.37 -8.13
CA ALA A 223 4.00 22.42 -8.78
C ALA A 223 4.32 21.09 -9.52
N ALA A 224 4.12 19.95 -8.84
CA ALA A 224 4.23 18.63 -9.47
C ALA A 224 3.24 18.45 -10.63
N ARG A 225 2.05 19.07 -10.57
CA ARG A 225 1.07 19.03 -11.67
C ARG A 225 1.50 19.89 -12.87
N ILE A 226 2.18 21.01 -12.64
CA ILE A 226 2.75 21.85 -13.70
C ILE A 226 3.87 21.10 -14.43
N GLN A 227 4.71 20.34 -13.71
CA GLN A 227 5.69 19.40 -14.28
C GLN A 227 5.07 18.13 -14.93
N GLY A 228 3.78 18.15 -15.25
CA GLY A 228 3.11 17.11 -16.04
C GLY A 228 2.71 15.84 -15.27
N HIS A 229 3.00 15.71 -13.98
CA HIS A 229 2.63 14.49 -13.24
C HIS A 229 1.12 14.26 -13.20
N SER A 230 0.72 12.99 -13.33
CA SER A 230 -0.68 12.59 -13.32
C SER A 230 -1.29 12.71 -11.91
N LEU A 231 -2.58 13.05 -11.82
CA LEU A 231 -3.27 13.17 -10.53
C LEU A 231 -3.11 11.91 -9.65
N PRO A 232 -3.20 10.67 -10.17
CA PRO A 232 -2.97 9.47 -9.35
C PRO A 232 -1.52 9.29 -8.89
N ALA A 233 -0.52 9.73 -9.68
CA ALA A 233 0.88 9.64 -9.28
C ALA A 233 1.19 10.60 -8.11
N ILE A 234 0.78 11.87 -8.23
CA ILE A 234 0.88 12.86 -7.16
C ILE A 234 0.12 12.37 -5.92
N ALA A 235 -1.10 11.87 -6.10
CA ALA A 235 -1.94 11.46 -4.97
C ALA A 235 -1.36 10.27 -4.18
N ARG A 236 -0.71 9.32 -4.86
CA ARG A 236 0.02 8.23 -4.21
C ARG A 236 1.16 8.74 -3.33
N HIS A 237 1.93 9.71 -3.83
CA HIS A 237 3.04 10.33 -3.10
C HIS A 237 2.56 10.95 -1.77
N PHE A 238 1.46 11.71 -1.78
CA PHE A 238 0.89 12.31 -0.56
C PHE A 238 0.02 11.37 0.31
N ASP A 239 -0.17 10.11 -0.11
CA ASP A 239 -1.19 9.19 0.39
C ASP A 239 -2.58 9.85 0.55
N ARG A 240 -3.14 10.27 -0.58
CA ARG A 240 -4.47 10.89 -0.70
C ARG A 240 -5.22 10.33 -1.91
N ASP A 241 -6.53 10.58 -1.98
CA ASP A 241 -7.29 10.38 -3.20
C ASP A 241 -6.86 11.37 -4.30
N HIS A 242 -6.88 10.93 -5.57
CA HIS A 242 -6.59 11.78 -6.73
C HIS A 242 -7.52 12.98 -6.87
N THR A 243 -8.73 12.90 -6.30
CA THR A 243 -9.66 14.03 -6.16
C THR A 243 -9.12 15.11 -5.22
N THR A 244 -8.32 14.76 -4.20
CA THR A 244 -7.66 15.72 -3.31
C THR A 244 -6.70 16.61 -4.09
N VAL A 245 -5.90 16.02 -5.00
CA VAL A 245 -4.99 16.78 -5.89
C VAL A 245 -5.80 17.69 -6.82
N LEU A 246 -6.90 17.20 -7.38
CA LEU A 246 -7.82 18.00 -8.22
C LEU A 246 -8.46 19.17 -7.44
N HIS A 247 -8.79 18.99 -6.17
CA HIS A 247 -9.31 20.06 -5.31
C HIS A 247 -8.20 21.05 -4.91
N ALA A 248 -6.98 20.58 -4.67
CA ALA A 248 -5.82 21.41 -4.37
C ALA A 248 -5.48 22.34 -5.54
N THR A 249 -5.32 21.79 -6.76
CA THR A 249 -4.99 22.59 -7.96
C THR A 249 -6.05 23.66 -8.23
N ARG A 250 -7.34 23.29 -8.24
CA ARG A 250 -8.47 24.24 -8.40
C ARG A 250 -8.56 25.32 -7.31
N ARG A 251 -7.97 25.07 -6.14
CA ARG A 251 -7.91 26.04 -5.02
C ARG A 251 -6.72 27.00 -5.19
N ILE A 252 -5.59 26.49 -5.66
CA ILE A 252 -4.39 27.27 -5.98
C ILE A 252 -4.64 28.17 -7.19
N GLU A 253 -5.30 27.68 -8.25
CA GLU A 253 -5.74 28.49 -9.42
C GLU A 253 -6.50 29.77 -9.02
N LYS A 254 -7.28 29.71 -7.93
CA LYS A 254 -8.08 30.82 -7.39
C LYS A 254 -7.34 31.70 -6.40
N THR A 255 -6.08 31.38 -6.09
CA THR A 255 -5.26 32.05 -5.08
C THR A 255 -3.95 32.52 -5.71
N PRO A 256 -3.93 33.69 -6.39
CA PRO A 256 -2.77 34.16 -7.17
C PRO A 256 -1.39 34.02 -6.49
N PRO A 257 -1.16 34.48 -5.24
CA PRO A 257 0.18 34.38 -4.64
C PRO A 257 0.65 32.92 -4.44
N LEU A 258 -0.27 31.98 -4.21
CA LEU A 258 0.08 30.56 -4.08
C LEU A 258 0.26 29.89 -5.45
N ARG A 259 -0.45 30.34 -6.48
CA ARG A 259 -0.27 29.91 -7.86
C ARG A 259 1.09 30.33 -8.39
N ASP A 260 1.48 31.57 -8.14
CA ASP A 260 2.73 32.13 -8.63
C ASP A 260 3.91 31.46 -7.91
N LEU A 261 3.81 31.21 -6.59
CA LEU A 261 4.76 30.38 -5.85
C LEU A 261 4.85 28.93 -6.38
N ALA A 262 3.72 28.28 -6.70
CA ALA A 262 3.72 26.94 -7.28
C ALA A 262 4.36 26.91 -8.69
N ALA A 263 4.26 28.00 -9.45
CA ALA A 263 4.91 28.14 -10.75
C ALA A 263 6.43 28.37 -10.61
N THR A 264 6.88 29.18 -9.64
CA THR A 264 8.30 29.32 -9.31
C THR A 264 8.90 27.98 -8.89
N ILE A 265 8.30 27.31 -7.89
CA ILE A 265 8.75 25.99 -7.45
C ILE A 265 8.80 25.02 -8.63
N ALA A 266 7.78 24.98 -9.48
CA ALA A 266 7.77 24.10 -10.66
C ALA A 266 8.92 24.37 -11.64
N ALA A 267 9.30 25.63 -11.86
CA ALA A 267 10.39 26.00 -12.77
C ALA A 267 11.77 25.58 -12.25
N ASP A 268 11.93 25.48 -10.92
CA ASP A 268 13.19 25.09 -10.27
C ASP A 268 13.34 23.55 -10.10
N LEU A 269 12.33 22.75 -10.49
CA LEU A 269 12.40 21.28 -10.44
C LEU A 269 13.26 20.72 -11.60
N PRO A 270 14.07 19.67 -11.37
CA PRO A 270 14.88 19.08 -12.42
C PRO A 270 14.00 18.42 -13.49
N GLU A 271 14.17 18.86 -14.75
CA GLU A 271 13.45 18.32 -15.90
C GLU A 271 13.67 16.79 -16.01
N GLN A 272 12.56 16.05 -16.11
CA GLN A 272 12.63 14.63 -16.37
C GLN A 272 12.91 14.38 -17.86
N PRO A 273 13.76 13.40 -18.21
CA PRO A 273 13.87 12.96 -19.60
C PRO A 273 12.52 12.45 -20.06
N SER A 274 11.86 13.21 -20.94
CA SER A 274 10.52 12.89 -21.42
C SER A 274 10.50 11.50 -22.06
N SER A 275 9.75 10.58 -21.42
CA SER A 275 9.48 9.25 -21.96
C SER A 275 8.47 9.38 -23.11
N SER A 276 9.00 9.77 -24.27
CA SER A 276 8.32 9.81 -25.56
C SER A 276 7.99 8.39 -26.02
N ILE A 277 6.98 7.79 -25.39
CA ILE A 277 6.29 6.63 -25.97
C ILE A 277 5.62 7.13 -27.24
N GLY A 278 6.22 6.79 -28.37
CA GLY A 278 5.93 7.43 -29.66
C GLY A 278 4.48 7.30 -30.11
N ALA A 279 3.91 8.43 -30.51
CA ALA A 279 2.81 8.45 -31.46
C ALA A 279 3.39 8.05 -32.83
N GLY A 280 3.56 6.75 -33.05
CA GLY A 280 3.92 6.20 -34.35
C GLY A 280 2.78 6.38 -35.35
N ASP A 281 3.13 6.72 -36.59
CA ASP A 281 2.18 6.86 -37.70
C ASP A 281 1.24 5.66 -37.81
N VAL A 282 -0.06 5.94 -37.81
CA VAL A 282 -1.07 5.03 -38.37
C VAL A 282 -1.74 5.75 -39.53
N VAL A 283 -1.19 5.52 -40.71
CA VAL A 283 -1.79 5.93 -41.98
C VAL A 283 -3.08 5.11 -42.20
N GLU A 284 -4.18 5.85 -42.23
CA GLU A 284 -5.40 5.61 -43.01
C GLU A 284 -5.85 4.16 -43.31
N HIS A 285 -7.00 3.77 -42.73
CA HIS A 285 -7.98 2.99 -43.47
C HIS A 285 -9.43 3.31 -43.05
N VAL A 286 -10.12 4.05 -43.92
CA VAL A 286 -11.57 4.27 -43.86
C VAL A 286 -12.26 3.23 -44.73
N PRO A 287 -13.11 2.35 -44.19
CA PRO A 287 -13.99 1.51 -44.99
C PRO A 287 -15.37 2.19 -45.14
N GLU A 288 -15.55 2.95 -46.21
CA GLU A 288 -16.91 3.22 -46.71
C GLU A 288 -17.53 1.94 -47.28
N ARG A 289 -18.71 1.56 -46.78
CA ARG A 289 -19.88 1.12 -47.56
C ARG A 289 -21.01 0.73 -46.62
N GLY A 290 -22.14 1.43 -46.70
CA GLY A 290 -23.32 1.15 -45.89
C GLY A 290 -24.44 0.45 -46.67
N HIS A 291 -25.47 0.01 -45.95
CA HIS A 291 -26.85 -0.04 -46.43
C HIS A 291 -27.82 0.06 -45.24
N ARG A 292 -28.79 0.99 -45.35
CA ARG A 292 -30.26 0.83 -45.22
C ARG A 292 -30.76 -0.31 -44.29
N SER A 293 -31.79 -0.20 -43.44
CA SER A 293 -32.90 0.77 -43.19
C SER A 293 -33.67 0.24 -41.93
N LEU A 294 -34.73 0.80 -41.32
CA LEU A 294 -35.62 1.97 -41.49
C LEU A 294 -36.34 2.21 -40.11
N GLY A 295 -36.90 3.39 -39.81
CA GLY A 295 -37.71 3.53 -38.57
C GLY A 295 -38.15 4.95 -38.17
N VAL A 296 -39.14 5.51 -38.86
CA VAL A 296 -39.78 6.80 -38.50
C VAL A 296 -40.73 6.65 -37.30
N ARG A 297 -40.65 7.55 -36.31
CA ARG A 297 -41.82 8.12 -35.61
C ARG A 297 -41.48 9.32 -34.71
N GLU A 298 -41.71 10.50 -35.28
CA GLU A 298 -42.35 11.66 -34.65
C GLU A 298 -43.04 11.42 -33.29
N GLN A 299 -42.76 12.30 -32.32
CA GLN A 299 -43.81 12.91 -31.50
C GLN A 299 -43.34 14.22 -30.83
N GLU A 300 -43.96 15.33 -31.22
CA GLU A 300 -43.86 16.63 -30.55
C GLU A 300 -44.93 16.79 -29.44
N ARG A 301 -44.78 17.88 -28.66
CA ARG A 301 -45.75 18.49 -27.72
C ARG A 301 -45.83 17.82 -26.33
N ALA A 302 -46.10 18.55 -25.24
CA ALA A 302 -46.59 19.93 -25.13
C ALA A 302 -45.96 20.73 -23.97
N ILE A 303 -45.91 22.05 -24.13
CA ILE A 303 -45.74 23.03 -23.05
C ILE A 303 -47.14 23.45 -22.56
N PRO A 304 -47.39 23.56 -21.25
CA PRO A 304 -48.44 24.40 -20.70
C PRO A 304 -47.87 25.66 -20.04
N GLY A 305 -48.39 26.83 -20.40
CA GLY A 305 -47.98 28.12 -19.84
C GLY A 305 -49.04 28.77 -18.96
N ALA A 306 -48.55 29.46 -17.92
CA ALA A 306 -49.08 30.68 -17.28
C ALA A 306 -50.57 30.78 -16.82
N GLY A 307 -50.72 31.12 -15.54
CA GLY A 307 -51.94 31.62 -14.88
C GLY A 307 -51.93 31.19 -13.40
N GLU A 308 -52.20 32.03 -12.40
CA GLU A 308 -52.32 33.49 -12.34
C GLU A 308 -51.89 33.96 -10.92
N ARG A 309 -51.76 35.26 -10.66
CA ARG A 309 -51.28 35.76 -9.36
C ARG A 309 -52.41 35.79 -8.33
N ASP A 310 -52.11 35.50 -7.06
CA ASP A 310 -52.78 36.22 -5.98
C ASP A 310 -51.86 36.55 -4.79
N GLN A 311 -52.26 37.54 -4.02
CA GLN A 311 -51.43 38.32 -3.11
C GLN A 311 -51.63 37.87 -1.67
N LEU A 312 -50.54 37.80 -0.88
CA LEU A 312 -50.64 37.76 0.57
C LEU A 312 -49.71 38.80 1.20
N ARG A 313 -50.33 39.66 2.00
CA ARG A 313 -49.76 40.92 2.52
C ARG A 313 -48.77 40.66 3.65
N VAL A 314 -47.73 41.49 3.69
CA VAL A 314 -47.05 41.86 4.94
C VAL A 314 -47.97 42.77 5.76
N ALA A 315 -48.14 42.50 7.05
CA ALA A 315 -48.71 43.45 8.00
C ALA A 315 -48.19 43.20 9.42
N ARG A 316 -47.34 44.14 9.88
CA ARG A 316 -46.92 44.43 11.27
C ARG A 316 -46.33 43.29 12.09
#